data_AF-A0AB34P4L5-F1
#
_entry.id   AF-A0AB34P4L5-F1
#
_cell.length_a   1.000
_cell.length_b   1.000
_cell.length_c   1.000
_cell.angle_alpha   90.00
_cell.angle_beta   90.00
_cell.angle_gamma   90.00
#
_symmetry.space_group_name_H-M   'P 1'
#
loop_
_entity.id
_entity.type
_entity.pdbx_description
1 polymer ?
#
loop_
_entity_poly.entity_id
_entity_poly.type
_entity_poly.pdbx_seq_one_letter_code
_entity_poly.pdbx_strand_id
1 'polypeptide(L)'
;MPSLMTWVRRPCVYLSPPMAVSCFITVATYELPTGYAQGLVWLVAGAAAIFVLDMLTGPKIPTSEHFRRYRYAGTRDAFLALTLAAVVTVFCIADVVLFPIPLFSDPASYATLSPARSHVRHISNMCWILPPIALLCVRHRGLRAAMVTLGFVFPIVVIDRNRIFAGLFSFVLVMLLRRDAARRLPWKTIGLLLLAGGGVFSVLGALRSGSLATVALPFSAFYRAMPQGLQWLLLYISAGPYNFGAMLAKGYVNASFLINQLVPFSGSIATAGTGIPLDAPNINVGTEFFPFLMAWGAPGALLALLALYAGLVWSVRRLNRSLSIFHVLIFLRIAYACVMSPFAPQAFTWTNFGFIALCLVLHACTVLLPNRHAPCPSAV
;
A
#
# COMPACT_ATOMS: atom_id res chain seq x y z
N MET A 1 -21.72 2.92 22.17
CA MET A 1 -20.79 3.35 21.11
C MET A 1 -20.26 2.12 20.37
N PRO A 2 -20.23 2.10 19.02
CA PRO A 2 -19.66 0.98 18.28
C PRO A 2 -18.17 0.82 18.64
N SER A 3 -17.74 -0.40 18.93
CA SER A 3 -16.32 -0.68 19.18
C SER A 3 -15.46 -0.29 17.97
N LEU A 4 -14.21 0.13 18.17
CA LEU A 4 -13.26 0.41 17.08
C LEU A 4 -13.17 -0.76 16.06
N MET A 5 -13.30 -2.00 16.54
CA MET A 5 -13.31 -3.18 15.67
C MET A 5 -14.51 -3.24 14.73
N THR A 6 -15.64 -2.63 15.08
CA THR A 6 -16.79 -2.51 14.19
C THR A 6 -16.49 -1.60 13.00
N TRP A 7 -15.67 -0.56 13.21
CA TRP A 7 -15.26 0.37 12.16
C TRP A 7 -14.20 -0.22 11.24
N VAL A 8 -13.15 -0.85 11.77
CA VAL A 8 -12.08 -1.49 10.97
C VAL A 8 -12.62 -2.54 9.99
N ARG A 9 -13.82 -3.08 10.25
CA ARG A 9 -14.47 -4.04 9.36
C ARG A 9 -15.13 -3.42 8.13
N ARG A 10 -15.26 -2.10 8.07
CA ARG A 10 -15.87 -1.40 6.94
C ARG A 10 -14.82 -1.02 5.88
N PRO A 11 -15.06 -1.32 4.59
CA PRO A 11 -14.17 -0.95 3.50
C PRO A 11 -13.79 0.54 3.51
N CYS A 12 -14.73 1.46 3.73
CA CYS A 12 -14.43 2.90 3.65
C CYS A 12 -13.35 3.38 4.63
N VAL A 13 -13.12 2.67 5.75
CA VAL A 13 -12.11 3.04 6.75
C VAL A 13 -10.68 3.00 6.18
N TYR A 14 -10.45 2.20 5.14
CA TYR A 14 -9.15 2.12 4.48
C TYR A 14 -8.94 3.20 3.42
N LEU A 15 -9.95 4.00 3.08
CA LEU A 15 -9.86 4.99 1.99
C LEU A 15 -10.24 6.41 2.45
N SER A 16 -11.42 6.57 3.05
CA SER A 16 -11.97 7.90 3.35
C SER A 16 -11.19 8.62 4.48
N PRO A 17 -10.90 7.99 5.63
CA PRO A 17 -10.12 8.67 6.68
C PRO A 17 -8.68 9.02 6.25
N PRO A 18 -7.90 8.11 5.62
CA PRO A 18 -6.57 8.46 5.11
C PRO A 18 -6.60 9.66 4.16
N MET A 19 -7.60 9.73 3.27
CA MET A 19 -7.76 10.86 2.36
C MET A 19 -8.06 12.17 3.10
N ALA A 20 -9.03 12.15 4.02
CA ALA A 20 -9.39 13.33 4.80
C ALA A 20 -8.23 13.84 5.67
N VAL A 21 -7.53 12.92 6.34
CA VAL A 21 -6.34 13.24 7.16
C VAL A 21 -5.23 13.82 6.30
N SER A 22 -4.96 13.26 5.12
CA SER A 22 -3.97 13.78 4.18
C SER A 22 -4.30 15.20 3.71
N CYS A 23 -5.57 15.46 3.35
CA CYS A 23 -6.01 16.79 2.96
C CYS A 23 -5.91 17.80 4.12
N PHE A 24 -6.30 17.41 5.34
CA PHE A 24 -6.15 18.25 6.53
C PHE A 24 -4.68 18.58 6.82
N ILE A 25 -3.80 17.58 6.78
CA ILE A 25 -2.36 17.78 6.96
C ILE A 25 -1.80 18.69 5.85
N THR A 26 -2.34 18.61 4.62
CA THR A 26 -1.95 19.50 3.52
C THR A 26 -2.28 20.95 3.84
N VAL A 27 -3.49 21.25 4.33
CA VAL A 27 -3.86 22.61 4.77
C VAL A 27 -2.96 23.10 5.91
N ALA A 28 -2.57 22.23 6.85
CA ALA A 28 -1.68 22.61 7.94
C ALA A 28 -0.21 22.79 7.48
N THR A 29 0.20 22.10 6.41
CA THR A 29 1.59 22.06 5.94
C THR A 29 1.93 23.19 4.98
N TYR A 30 0.98 23.64 4.17
CA TYR A 30 1.21 24.64 3.12
C TYR A 30 0.37 25.89 3.30
N GLU A 31 0.95 27.04 2.96
CA GLU A 31 0.23 28.26 2.63
C GLU A 31 -0.31 28.09 1.20
N LEU A 32 -1.53 27.55 1.10
CA LEU A 32 -2.11 27.16 -0.18
C LEU A 32 -2.31 28.38 -1.10
N PRO A 33 -1.75 28.37 -2.32
CA PRO A 33 -2.05 29.37 -3.34
C PRO A 33 -3.54 29.40 -3.71
N THR A 34 -3.99 30.54 -4.24
CA THR A 34 -5.38 30.73 -4.68
C THR A 34 -5.82 29.62 -5.62
N GLY A 35 -6.98 29.02 -5.34
CA GLY A 35 -7.57 27.94 -6.14
C GLY A 35 -7.14 26.53 -5.75
N TYR A 36 -6.00 26.32 -5.07
CA TYR A 36 -5.48 24.97 -4.79
C TYR A 36 -6.38 24.21 -3.81
N ALA A 37 -7.03 24.92 -2.88
CA ALA A 37 -7.98 24.35 -1.93
C ALA A 37 -9.14 23.62 -2.63
N GLN A 38 -9.50 23.98 -3.86
CA GLN A 38 -10.58 23.33 -4.61
C GLN A 38 -10.29 21.84 -4.85
N GLY A 39 -9.02 21.47 -5.14
CA GLY A 39 -8.65 20.07 -5.32
C GLY A 39 -8.79 19.26 -4.04
N LEU A 40 -8.46 19.85 -2.90
CA LEU A 40 -8.62 19.22 -1.59
C LEU A 40 -10.10 19.01 -1.27
N VAL A 41 -10.96 19.99 -1.59
CA VAL A 41 -12.42 19.87 -1.44
C VAL A 41 -12.95 18.71 -2.28
N TRP A 42 -12.51 18.54 -3.52
CA TRP A 42 -12.91 17.40 -4.36
C TRP A 42 -12.50 16.06 -3.75
N LEU A 43 -11.27 15.95 -3.24
CA LEU A 43 -10.79 14.73 -2.58
C LEU A 43 -11.59 14.39 -1.32
N VAL A 44 -11.85 15.38 -0.46
CA VAL A 44 -12.64 15.21 0.77
C VAL A 44 -14.10 14.89 0.45
N ALA A 45 -14.72 15.59 -0.51
CA ALA A 45 -16.09 15.34 -0.93
C ALA A 45 -16.25 13.94 -1.53
N GLY A 46 -15.31 13.50 -2.39
CA GLY A 46 -15.30 12.14 -2.92
C GLY A 46 -15.13 11.08 -1.83
N ALA A 47 -14.22 11.31 -0.88
CA ALA A 47 -14.02 10.43 0.28
C ALA A 47 -15.28 10.35 1.16
N ALA A 48 -15.96 11.47 1.39
CA ALA A 48 -17.21 11.55 2.15
C ALA A 48 -18.35 10.83 1.42
N ALA A 49 -18.48 11.00 0.11
CA ALA A 49 -19.46 10.29 -0.71
C ALA A 49 -19.27 8.77 -0.63
N ILE A 50 -18.03 8.28 -0.72
CA ILE A 50 -17.71 6.86 -0.52
C ILE A 50 -18.05 6.41 0.90
N PHE A 51 -17.75 7.21 1.90
CA PHE A 51 -18.09 6.87 3.28
C PHE A 51 -19.61 6.67 3.44
N VAL A 52 -20.42 7.59 2.90
CA VAL A 52 -21.88 7.48 2.89
C VAL A 52 -22.33 6.24 2.11
N LEU A 53 -21.80 6.03 0.91
CA LEU A 53 -22.12 4.87 0.07
C LEU A 53 -21.83 3.53 0.78
N ASP A 54 -20.68 3.41 1.44
CA ASP A 54 -20.31 2.24 2.24
C ASP A 54 -21.17 2.10 3.49
N MET A 55 -21.56 3.21 4.13
CA MET A 55 -22.50 3.16 5.25
C MET A 55 -23.82 2.49 4.85
N LEU A 56 -24.33 2.81 3.66
CA LEU A 56 -25.60 2.33 3.14
C LEU A 56 -25.55 0.90 2.58
N THR A 57 -24.47 0.54 1.86
CA THR A 57 -24.45 -0.69 1.02
C THR A 57 -23.19 -1.55 1.21
N GLY A 58 -22.24 -1.09 2.04
CA GLY A 58 -20.93 -1.69 2.17
C GLY A 58 -20.96 -3.06 2.86
N PRO A 59 -20.34 -4.10 2.26
CA PRO A 59 -20.16 -5.36 2.97
C PRO A 59 -19.19 -5.17 4.14
N LYS A 60 -19.38 -5.92 5.22
CA LYS A 60 -18.42 -5.94 6.33
C LYS A 60 -17.41 -7.07 6.10
N ILE A 61 -16.16 -6.83 6.46
CA ILE A 61 -15.12 -7.86 6.57
C ILE A 61 -15.60 -8.95 7.57
N PRO A 62 -15.25 -10.24 7.37
CA PRO A 62 -15.62 -11.30 8.30
C PRO A 62 -15.25 -10.97 9.75
N THR A 63 -16.00 -11.53 10.70
CA THR A 63 -15.72 -11.30 12.13
C THR A 63 -14.38 -11.88 12.54
N SER A 64 -13.76 -11.31 13.58
CA SER A 64 -12.50 -11.82 14.10
C SER A 64 -12.61 -13.26 14.60
N GLU A 65 -13.77 -13.66 15.11
CA GLU A 65 -14.05 -15.05 15.46
C GLU A 65 -13.98 -15.99 14.26
N HIS A 66 -14.54 -15.59 13.12
CA HIS A 66 -14.49 -16.37 11.89
C HIS A 66 -13.03 -16.54 11.41
N PHE A 67 -12.26 -15.44 11.40
CA PHE A 67 -10.83 -15.47 11.09
C PHE A 67 -10.00 -16.33 12.05
N ARG A 68 -10.36 -16.34 13.34
CA ARG A 68 -9.66 -17.12 14.37
C ARG A 68 -9.96 -18.61 14.27
N ARG A 69 -11.21 -18.98 13.97
CA ARG A 69 -11.65 -20.37 13.81
C ARG A 69 -11.02 -21.03 12.58
N TYR A 70 -10.78 -20.27 11.52
CA TYR A 70 -10.15 -20.80 10.30
C TYR A 70 -8.66 -21.11 10.53
N ARG A 71 -8.27 -22.37 10.28
CA ARG A 71 -6.88 -22.83 10.40
C ARG A 71 -6.26 -22.96 9.01
N TYR A 72 -5.34 -22.06 8.69
CA TYR A 72 -4.61 -22.09 7.41
C TYR A 72 -3.53 -23.17 7.40
N ALA A 73 -2.79 -23.33 8.51
CA ALA A 73 -1.65 -24.24 8.53
C ALA A 73 -2.08 -25.71 8.28
N GLY A 74 -1.50 -26.32 7.25
CA GLY A 74 -1.80 -27.69 6.82
C GLY A 74 -2.82 -27.80 5.69
N THR A 75 -3.37 -26.68 5.19
CA THR A 75 -4.25 -26.68 4.01
C THR A 75 -3.46 -26.63 2.71
N ARG A 76 -4.13 -26.97 1.59
CA ARG A 76 -3.59 -26.81 0.22
C ARG A 76 -3.19 -25.36 -0.06
N ASP A 77 -4.03 -24.42 0.36
CA ASP A 77 -3.77 -22.99 0.18
C ASP A 77 -2.50 -22.56 0.93
N ALA A 78 -2.28 -23.07 2.15
CA ALA A 78 -1.06 -22.77 2.89
C ALA A 78 0.18 -23.38 2.24
N PHE A 79 0.08 -24.56 1.64
CA PHE A 79 1.19 -25.14 0.88
C PHE A 79 1.62 -24.21 -0.27
N LEU A 80 0.68 -23.80 -1.14
CA LEU A 80 0.99 -22.89 -2.25
C LEU A 80 1.47 -21.52 -1.77
N ALA A 81 0.89 -20.98 -0.68
CA ALA A 81 1.36 -19.72 -0.11
C ALA A 81 2.79 -19.82 0.46
N LEU A 82 3.15 -20.95 1.07
CA LEU A 82 4.52 -21.19 1.54
C LEU A 82 5.49 -21.38 0.37
N THR A 83 5.09 -22.03 -0.71
CA THR A 83 5.88 -22.11 -1.95
C THR A 83 6.12 -20.72 -2.53
N LEU A 84 5.08 -19.89 -2.63
CA LEU A 84 5.21 -18.49 -3.05
C LEU A 84 6.17 -17.73 -2.14
N ALA A 85 6.05 -17.87 -0.82
CA ALA A 85 6.94 -17.23 0.14
C ALA A 85 8.40 -17.69 0.00
N ALA A 86 8.63 -18.97 -0.31
CA ALA A 86 9.97 -19.50 -0.58
C ALA A 86 10.56 -18.89 -1.86
N VAL A 87 9.79 -18.81 -2.94
CA VAL A 87 10.21 -18.13 -4.18
C VAL A 87 10.57 -16.67 -3.90
N VAL A 88 9.69 -15.93 -3.22
CA VAL A 88 9.96 -14.53 -2.85
C VAL A 88 11.22 -14.41 -2.00
N THR A 89 11.44 -15.33 -1.06
CA THR A 89 12.65 -15.37 -0.21
C THR A 89 13.92 -15.56 -1.05
N VAL A 90 13.91 -16.51 -1.99
CA VAL A 90 15.04 -16.74 -2.92
C VAL A 90 15.34 -15.48 -3.72
N PHE A 91 14.31 -14.80 -4.23
CA PHE A 91 14.49 -13.55 -4.98
C PHE A 91 14.96 -12.38 -4.11
N CYS A 92 14.56 -12.32 -2.83
CA CYS A 92 15.12 -11.34 -1.88
C CYS A 92 16.62 -11.57 -1.66
N ILE A 93 17.04 -12.83 -1.52
CA ILE A 93 18.47 -13.18 -1.38
C ILE A 93 19.21 -12.85 -2.68
N ALA A 94 18.67 -13.24 -3.84
CA ALA A 94 19.26 -12.95 -5.14
C ALA A 94 19.44 -11.44 -5.37
N ASP A 95 18.47 -10.61 -4.96
CA ASP A 95 18.58 -9.14 -5.09
C ASP A 95 19.76 -8.57 -4.29
N VAL A 96 19.98 -9.09 -3.07
CA VAL A 96 21.05 -8.64 -2.17
C VAL A 96 22.42 -9.20 -2.55
N VAL A 97 22.47 -10.42 -3.10
CA VAL A 97 23.72 -11.11 -3.46
C VAL A 97 24.22 -10.70 -4.85
N LEU A 98 23.31 -10.57 -5.83
CA LEU A 98 23.68 -10.32 -7.23
C LEU A 98 23.85 -8.84 -7.54
N PHE A 99 23.32 -7.94 -6.71
CA PHE A 99 23.35 -6.50 -6.97
C PHE A 99 23.89 -5.73 -5.76
N PRO A 100 24.55 -4.58 -6.00
CA PRO A 100 25.03 -3.73 -4.93
C PRO A 100 23.86 -3.26 -4.05
N ILE A 101 24.05 -3.38 -2.74
CA ILE A 101 23.05 -3.03 -1.74
C ILE A 101 22.94 -1.50 -1.68
N PRO A 102 21.78 -0.90 -2.03
CA PRO A 102 21.66 0.56 -2.14
C PRO A 102 21.97 1.27 -0.83
N LEU A 103 21.64 0.67 0.31
CA LEU A 103 21.92 1.24 1.63
C LEU A 103 23.42 1.38 1.93
N PHE A 104 24.27 0.50 1.40
CA PHE A 104 25.69 0.44 1.73
C PHE A 104 26.61 0.94 0.62
N SER A 105 26.13 1.01 -0.62
CA SER A 105 26.96 1.37 -1.79
C SER A 105 26.65 2.77 -2.28
N ASP A 106 25.45 2.97 -2.83
CA ASP A 106 24.99 4.26 -3.33
C ASP A 106 23.45 4.34 -3.21
N PRO A 107 22.91 5.18 -2.30
CA PRO A 107 21.48 5.40 -2.17
C PRO A 107 20.81 5.96 -3.44
N ALA A 108 21.54 6.66 -4.30
CA ALA A 108 21.03 7.21 -5.56
C ALA A 108 20.76 6.11 -6.60
N SER A 109 21.54 5.02 -6.57
CA SER A 109 21.38 3.85 -7.46
C SER A 109 20.01 3.17 -7.38
N TYR A 110 19.22 3.43 -6.33
CA TYR A 110 17.83 3.00 -6.23
C TYR A 110 16.98 3.50 -7.41
N ALA A 111 17.26 4.72 -7.92
CA ALA A 111 16.49 5.32 -9.01
C ALA A 111 16.86 4.79 -10.40
N THR A 112 18.03 4.14 -10.53
CA THR A 112 18.57 3.62 -11.78
C THR A 112 18.74 2.12 -11.69
N LEU A 113 17.63 1.39 -11.85
CA LEU A 113 17.65 -0.07 -11.87
C LEU A 113 18.09 -0.57 -13.24
N SER A 114 19.12 -1.41 -13.29
CA SER A 114 19.42 -2.17 -14.51
C SER A 114 18.24 -3.08 -14.87
N PRO A 115 18.04 -3.43 -16.17
CA PRO A 115 16.93 -4.29 -16.58
C PRO A 115 16.89 -5.63 -15.83
N ALA A 116 18.05 -6.27 -15.66
CA ALA A 116 18.18 -7.51 -14.89
C ALA A 116 17.75 -7.34 -13.43
N ARG A 117 18.18 -6.25 -12.78
CA ARG A 117 17.78 -5.94 -11.40
C ARG A 117 16.27 -5.69 -11.31
N SER A 118 15.69 -4.99 -12.28
CA SER A 118 14.25 -4.72 -12.33
C SER A 118 13.41 -6.00 -12.33
N HIS A 119 13.80 -7.03 -13.08
CA HIS A 119 13.11 -8.34 -13.10
C HIS A 119 13.14 -9.03 -11.73
N VAL A 120 14.33 -9.10 -11.11
CA VAL A 120 14.47 -9.67 -9.75
C VAL A 120 13.61 -8.86 -8.76
N ARG A 121 13.63 -7.54 -8.91
CA ARG A 121 12.91 -6.59 -8.07
C ARG A 121 11.40 -6.74 -8.14
N HIS A 122 10.84 -7.12 -9.29
CA HIS A 122 9.41 -7.36 -9.41
C HIS A 122 8.91 -8.48 -8.48
N ILE A 123 9.74 -9.50 -8.24
CA ILE A 123 9.41 -10.62 -7.37
C ILE A 123 9.85 -10.33 -5.93
N SER A 124 11.07 -9.81 -5.71
CA SER A 124 11.56 -9.51 -4.36
C SER A 124 10.73 -8.42 -3.66
N ASN A 125 10.16 -7.46 -4.42
CA ASN A 125 9.23 -6.46 -3.88
C ASN A 125 7.94 -7.07 -3.29
N MET A 126 7.64 -8.34 -3.55
CA MET A 126 6.52 -9.04 -2.89
C MET A 126 6.85 -9.44 -1.45
N CYS A 127 8.04 -9.14 -0.92
CA CYS A 127 8.47 -9.46 0.46
C CYS A 127 7.47 -9.06 1.57
N TRP A 128 6.61 -8.06 1.31
CA TRP A 128 5.55 -7.64 2.23
C TRP A 128 4.52 -8.75 2.53
N ILE A 129 4.44 -9.80 1.72
CA ILE A 129 3.58 -10.97 1.98
C ILE A 129 4.17 -11.95 3.00
N LEU A 130 5.49 -11.87 3.28
CA LEU A 130 6.15 -12.80 4.19
C LEU A 130 5.59 -12.70 5.62
N PRO A 131 5.41 -11.49 6.22
CA PRO A 131 4.82 -11.39 7.55
C PRO A 131 3.39 -11.97 7.66
N PRO A 132 2.41 -11.64 6.79
CA PRO A 132 1.07 -12.22 6.90
C PRO A 132 1.06 -13.74 6.64
N ILE A 133 1.84 -14.25 5.70
CA ILE A 133 1.95 -15.72 5.47
C ILE A 133 2.56 -16.40 6.70
N ALA A 134 3.59 -15.82 7.30
CA ALA A 134 4.22 -16.36 8.51
C ALA A 134 3.22 -16.46 9.68
N LEU A 135 2.40 -15.43 9.89
CA LEU A 135 1.39 -15.40 10.95
C LEU A 135 0.25 -16.40 10.75
N LEU A 136 -0.11 -16.68 9.50
CA LEU A 136 -1.27 -17.50 9.15
C LEU A 136 -0.91 -18.97 8.91
N CYS A 137 0.13 -19.23 8.13
CA CYS A 137 0.43 -20.54 7.58
C CYS A 137 1.53 -21.31 8.34
N VAL A 138 2.45 -20.61 9.03
CA VAL A 138 3.63 -21.25 9.64
C VAL A 138 3.38 -21.64 11.10
N ARG A 139 3.60 -22.92 11.44
CA ARG A 139 3.51 -23.41 12.84
C ARG A 139 4.81 -23.26 13.63
N HIS A 140 5.95 -23.50 12.98
CA HIS A 140 7.26 -23.48 13.61
C HIS A 140 7.70 -22.06 13.97
N ARG A 141 8.09 -21.82 15.24
CA ARG A 141 8.38 -20.49 15.77
C ARG A 141 9.60 -19.84 15.10
N GLY A 142 10.67 -20.60 14.86
CA GLY A 142 11.90 -20.11 14.21
C GLY A 142 11.64 -19.60 12.79
N LEU A 143 11.16 -20.47 11.90
CA LEU A 143 10.71 -20.12 10.56
C LEU A 143 9.74 -18.92 10.53
N ARG A 144 8.76 -18.86 11.45
CA ARG A 144 7.85 -17.71 11.55
C ARG A 144 8.62 -16.41 11.82
N ALA A 145 9.52 -16.43 12.81
CA ALA A 145 10.34 -15.27 13.15
C ALA A 145 11.27 -14.87 12.00
N ALA A 146 11.89 -15.85 11.33
CA ALA A 146 12.77 -15.62 10.18
C ALA A 146 12.02 -14.94 9.02
N MET A 147 10.83 -15.43 8.66
CA MET A 147 10.02 -14.83 7.58
C MET A 147 9.54 -13.42 7.93
N VAL A 148 9.10 -13.17 9.17
CA VAL A 148 8.71 -11.84 9.62
C VAL A 148 9.91 -10.89 9.58
N THR A 149 11.06 -11.33 10.09
CA THR A 149 12.30 -10.54 10.11
C THR A 149 12.73 -10.20 8.68
N LEU A 150 12.76 -11.19 7.79
CA LEU A 150 13.12 -10.98 6.39
C LEU A 150 12.17 -9.98 5.72
N GLY A 151 10.86 -10.10 5.94
CA GLY A 151 9.86 -9.19 5.37
C GLY A 151 10.02 -7.73 5.78
N PHE A 152 10.65 -7.45 6.94
CA PHE A 152 10.91 -6.10 7.43
C PHE A 152 12.32 -5.61 7.14
N VAL A 153 13.33 -6.46 7.28
CA VAL A 153 14.74 -6.09 7.07
C VAL A 153 15.04 -5.90 5.60
N PHE A 154 14.52 -6.77 4.72
CA PHE A 154 14.81 -6.68 3.29
C PHE A 154 14.46 -5.29 2.71
N PRO A 155 13.23 -4.74 2.89
CA PRO A 155 12.89 -3.40 2.44
C PRO A 155 13.82 -2.28 2.95
N ILE A 156 14.38 -2.42 4.15
CA ILE A 156 15.30 -1.43 4.73
C ILE A 156 16.63 -1.43 3.97
N VAL A 157 17.20 -2.62 3.77
CA VAL A 157 18.47 -2.86 3.06
C VAL A 157 18.44 -2.27 1.64
N VAL A 158 17.26 -2.23 1.03
CA VAL A 158 17.03 -1.79 -0.34
C VAL A 158 16.35 -0.43 -0.45
N ILE A 159 16.19 0.29 0.66
CA ILE A 159 15.61 1.65 0.73
C ILE A 159 14.20 1.73 0.12
N ASP A 160 13.39 0.68 0.24
CA ASP A 160 12.01 0.64 -0.24
C ASP A 160 11.01 0.94 0.89
N ARG A 161 10.75 2.24 1.03
CA ARG A 161 9.81 2.80 2.01
C ARG A 161 8.39 2.24 1.90
N ASN A 162 7.92 1.99 0.68
CA ASN A 162 6.55 1.53 0.46
C ASN A 162 6.37 0.09 0.94
N ARG A 163 7.38 -0.78 0.76
CA ARG A 163 7.27 -2.18 1.19
C ARG A 163 7.35 -2.35 2.70
N ILE A 164 8.06 -1.46 3.41
CA ILE A 164 8.03 -1.39 4.88
C ILE A 164 6.59 -1.17 5.36
N PHE A 165 5.92 -0.14 4.84
CA PHE A 165 4.55 0.16 5.23
C PHE A 165 3.56 -0.93 4.81
N ALA A 166 3.72 -1.53 3.63
CA ALA A 166 2.88 -2.64 3.19
C ALA A 166 2.99 -3.84 4.14
N GLY A 167 4.22 -4.21 4.54
CA GLY A 167 4.48 -5.28 5.48
C GLY A 167 3.92 -4.97 6.88
N LEU A 168 4.15 -3.75 7.38
CA LEU A 168 3.69 -3.29 8.69
C LEU A 168 2.16 -3.26 8.77
N PHE A 169 1.52 -2.65 7.79
CA PHE A 169 0.06 -2.59 7.66
C PHE A 169 -0.53 -3.99 7.63
N SER A 170 0.01 -4.88 6.77
CA SER A 170 -0.47 -6.26 6.63
C SER A 170 -0.31 -7.05 7.93
N PHE A 171 0.84 -6.91 8.59
CA PHE A 171 1.13 -7.56 9.87
C PHE A 171 0.16 -7.12 10.96
N VAL A 172 -0.01 -5.81 11.16
CA VAL A 172 -0.91 -5.24 12.17
C VAL A 172 -2.35 -5.62 11.87
N LEU A 173 -2.80 -5.54 10.61
CA LEU A 173 -4.17 -5.85 10.25
C LEU A 173 -4.49 -7.33 10.45
N VAL A 174 -3.60 -8.24 10.07
CA VAL A 174 -3.78 -9.68 10.35
C VAL A 174 -3.81 -9.96 11.85
N MET A 175 -2.95 -9.31 12.63
CA MET A 175 -2.95 -9.41 14.09
C MET A 175 -4.28 -8.94 14.69
N LEU A 176 -4.84 -7.84 14.20
CA LEU A 176 -6.13 -7.31 14.63
C LEU A 176 -7.31 -8.19 14.22
N LEU A 177 -7.31 -8.72 12.98
CA LEU A 177 -8.37 -9.58 12.48
C LEU A 177 -8.41 -10.94 13.19
N ARG A 178 -7.28 -11.46 13.66
CA ARG A 178 -7.23 -12.72 14.44
C ARG A 178 -7.32 -12.54 15.95
N ARG A 179 -7.40 -11.30 16.40
CA ARG A 179 -7.45 -10.96 17.82
C ARG A 179 -8.72 -11.48 18.47
N ASP A 180 -8.57 -11.97 19.70
CA ASP A 180 -9.71 -12.23 20.56
C ASP A 180 -10.39 -10.91 20.98
N ALA A 181 -11.69 -10.79 20.72
CA ALA A 181 -12.45 -9.57 20.97
C ALA A 181 -12.52 -9.24 22.48
N ALA A 182 -12.50 -10.27 23.34
CA ALA A 182 -12.51 -10.12 24.80
C ALA A 182 -11.20 -9.56 25.37
N ARG A 183 -10.09 -9.62 24.64
CA ARG A 183 -8.80 -9.08 25.09
C ARG A 183 -8.74 -7.57 24.85
N ARG A 184 -7.84 -6.87 25.56
CA ARG A 184 -7.56 -5.44 25.29
C ARG A 184 -6.80 -5.26 23.97
N LEU A 185 -7.01 -4.13 23.29
CA LEU A 185 -6.29 -3.82 22.05
C LEU A 185 -4.80 -3.62 22.36
N PRO A 186 -3.87 -4.19 21.56
CA PRO A 186 -2.44 -4.09 21.82
C PRO A 186 -1.90 -2.72 21.37
N TRP A 187 -2.49 -1.63 21.88
CA TRP A 187 -2.19 -0.26 21.47
C TRP A 187 -0.72 0.11 21.66
N LYS A 188 -0.08 -0.39 22.73
CA LYS A 188 1.35 -0.18 22.98
C LYS A 188 2.20 -0.77 21.86
N THR A 189 1.89 -1.99 21.43
CA THR A 189 2.60 -2.67 20.33
C THR A 189 2.34 -1.97 19.01
N ILE A 190 1.09 -1.60 18.72
CA ILE A 190 0.74 -0.87 17.49
C ILE A 190 1.45 0.49 17.46
N GLY A 191 1.43 1.23 18.56
CA GLY A 191 2.12 2.52 18.70
C GLY A 191 3.62 2.39 18.51
N LEU A 192 4.26 1.41 19.16
CA LEU A 192 5.69 1.14 18.99
C LEU A 192 6.03 0.78 17.54
N LEU A 193 5.23 -0.06 16.89
CA LEU A 193 5.40 -0.44 15.49
C LEU A 193 5.25 0.74 14.53
N LEU A 194 4.28 1.63 14.79
CA LEU A 194 4.09 2.86 14.02
C LEU A 194 5.24 3.84 14.20
N LEU A 195 5.73 4.02 15.44
CA LEU A 195 6.88 4.89 15.73
C LEU A 195 8.16 4.34 15.10
N ALA A 196 8.41 3.03 15.22
CA ALA A 196 9.57 2.39 14.60
C ALA A 196 9.50 2.48 13.07
N GLY A 197 8.34 2.15 12.47
CA GLY A 197 8.14 2.26 11.02
C GLY A 197 8.28 3.70 10.51
N GLY A 198 7.72 4.68 11.22
CA GLY A 198 7.85 6.11 10.91
C GLY A 198 9.30 6.60 11.05
N GLY A 199 10.01 6.20 12.11
CA GLY A 199 11.41 6.53 12.30
C GLY A 199 12.30 5.97 11.20
N VAL A 200 12.15 4.68 10.86
CA VAL A 200 12.87 4.06 9.74
C VAL A 200 12.54 4.77 8.42
N PHE A 201 11.27 5.11 8.19
CA PHE A 201 10.86 5.85 6.99
C PHE A 201 11.54 7.22 6.90
N SER A 202 11.57 7.99 7.99
CA SER A 202 12.20 9.30 8.04
C SER A 202 13.71 9.22 7.80
N VAL A 203 14.38 8.26 8.43
CA VAL A 203 15.83 8.03 8.24
C VAL A 203 16.14 7.66 6.79
N LEU A 204 15.40 6.71 6.21
CA LEU A 204 15.57 6.33 4.80
C LEU A 204 15.24 7.49 3.85
N GLY A 205 14.28 8.34 4.20
CA GLY A 205 13.96 9.56 3.46
C GLY A 205 15.12 10.54 3.43
N ALA A 206 15.70 10.84 4.60
CA ALA A 206 16.85 11.73 4.71
C ALA A 206 18.09 11.18 3.98
N LEU A 207 18.37 9.87 4.13
CA LEU A 207 19.50 9.20 3.45
C LEU A 207 19.37 9.22 1.93
N ARG A 208 18.14 9.08 1.41
CA ARG A 208 17.90 9.01 -0.04
C ARG A 208 17.80 10.38 -0.70
N SER A 209 17.18 11.35 -0.03
CA SER A 209 16.73 12.59 -0.67
C SER A 209 17.39 13.85 -0.10
N GLY A 210 18.29 13.70 0.88
CA GLY A 210 19.10 14.80 1.41
C GLY A 210 18.33 15.78 2.30
N SER A 211 18.81 17.02 2.36
CA SER A 211 18.18 18.08 3.16
C SER A 211 16.95 18.65 2.48
N LEU A 212 15.90 18.91 3.26
CA LEU A 212 14.68 19.58 2.81
C LEU A 212 14.81 21.11 2.73
N ALA A 213 15.94 21.67 3.18
CA ALA A 213 16.14 23.12 3.29
C ALA A 213 16.08 23.85 1.94
N THR A 214 16.32 23.16 0.83
CA THR A 214 16.34 23.73 -0.53
C THR A 214 15.02 23.56 -1.28
N VAL A 215 14.00 22.94 -0.69
CA VAL A 215 12.70 22.71 -1.34
C VAL A 215 11.87 24.00 -1.28
N ALA A 216 11.74 24.66 -2.43
CA ALA A 216 10.98 25.89 -2.58
C ALA A 216 9.47 25.61 -2.78
N LEU A 217 8.80 25.14 -1.73
CA LEU A 217 7.34 25.07 -1.67
C LEU A 217 6.81 26.09 -0.64
N PRO A 218 5.54 26.55 -0.77
CA PRO A 218 4.95 27.50 0.16
C PRO A 218 4.61 26.82 1.48
N PHE A 219 5.62 26.37 2.22
CA PHE A 219 5.44 25.71 3.52
C PHE A 219 5.03 26.72 4.59
N SER A 220 4.07 26.32 5.43
CA SER A 220 3.60 27.10 6.58
C SER A 220 4.67 27.24 7.66
N ALA A 221 4.47 28.22 8.56
CA ALA A 221 5.29 28.35 9.76
C ALA A 221 5.30 27.07 10.63
N PHE A 222 4.16 26.37 10.70
CA PHE A 222 4.03 25.10 11.42
C PHE A 222 5.00 24.06 10.87
N TYR A 223 5.04 23.85 9.55
CA TYR A 223 5.93 22.87 8.94
C TYR A 223 7.41 23.22 9.15
N ARG A 224 7.76 24.49 8.97
CA ARG A 224 9.15 24.97 9.13
C ARG A 224 9.66 24.80 10.57
N ALA A 225 8.78 24.88 11.57
CA ALA A 225 9.12 24.67 12.97
C ALA A 225 9.33 23.20 13.36
N MET A 226 8.93 22.23 12.51
CA MET A 226 9.07 20.81 12.81
C MET A 226 10.51 20.31 12.62
N PRO A 227 10.97 19.33 13.43
CA PRO A 227 12.21 18.61 13.18
C PRO A 227 12.24 17.97 11.78
N GLN A 228 13.42 17.87 11.17
CA GLN A 228 13.62 17.35 9.81
C GLN A 228 12.96 15.97 9.59
N GLY A 229 13.00 15.08 10.58
CA GLY A 229 12.36 13.76 10.48
C GLY A 229 10.84 13.83 10.33
N LEU A 230 10.19 14.80 11.00
CA LEU A 230 8.75 15.07 10.87
C LEU A 230 8.42 15.82 9.58
N GLN A 231 9.30 16.73 9.13
CA GLN A 231 9.14 17.39 7.84
C GLN A 231 9.05 16.38 6.69
N TRP A 232 9.91 15.35 6.68
CA TRP A 232 9.83 14.27 5.68
C TRP A 232 8.50 13.50 5.71
N LEU A 233 7.96 13.22 6.90
CA LEU A 233 6.68 12.55 7.04
C LEU A 233 5.52 13.44 6.57
N LEU A 234 5.50 14.70 7.00
CA LEU A 234 4.48 15.66 6.63
C LEU A 234 4.49 15.93 5.13
N LEU A 235 5.67 16.13 4.53
CA LEU A 235 5.84 16.29 3.09
C LEU A 235 5.30 15.08 2.34
N TYR A 236 5.66 13.87 2.75
CA TYR A 236 5.20 12.66 2.09
C TYR A 236 3.68 12.48 2.18
N ILE A 237 3.08 12.85 3.32
CA ILE A 237 1.65 12.76 3.56
C ILE A 237 0.86 13.82 2.78
N SER A 238 1.47 14.96 2.46
CA SER A 238 0.76 16.14 1.97
C SER A 238 1.09 16.54 0.53
N ALA A 239 2.22 16.08 -0.02
CA ALA A 239 2.64 16.41 -1.38
C ALA A 239 1.63 15.95 -2.44
N GLY A 240 1.03 14.77 -2.25
CA GLY A 240 0.03 14.23 -3.17
C GLY A 240 -1.20 15.14 -3.33
N PRO A 241 -1.96 15.44 -2.25
CA PRO A 241 -3.09 16.37 -2.35
C PRO A 241 -2.70 17.78 -2.76
N TYR A 242 -1.53 18.27 -2.34
CA TYR A 242 -1.01 19.57 -2.78
C TYR A 242 -0.86 19.61 -4.31
N ASN A 243 -0.14 18.64 -4.88
CA ASN A 243 0.07 18.55 -6.32
C ASN A 243 -1.25 18.34 -7.07
N PHE A 244 -2.18 17.57 -6.51
CA PHE A 244 -3.54 17.41 -7.06
C PHE A 244 -4.28 18.76 -7.14
N GLY A 245 -4.27 19.55 -6.07
CA GLY A 245 -4.84 20.90 -6.05
C GLY A 245 -4.16 21.83 -7.05
N ALA A 246 -2.83 21.76 -7.13
CA ALA A 246 -2.04 22.56 -8.06
C ALA A 246 -2.41 22.31 -9.52
N MET A 247 -2.45 21.04 -9.94
CA MET A 247 -2.78 20.68 -11.33
C MET A 247 -4.22 21.04 -11.70
N LEU A 248 -5.15 20.84 -10.76
CA LEU A 248 -6.55 21.21 -10.98
C LEU A 248 -6.69 22.73 -11.16
N ALA A 249 -6.07 23.53 -10.28
CA ALA A 249 -6.12 24.99 -10.35
C ALA A 249 -5.45 25.54 -11.62
N LYS A 250 -4.39 24.89 -12.08
CA LYS A 250 -3.69 25.23 -13.33
C LYS A 250 -4.42 24.75 -14.60
N GLY A 251 -5.48 23.96 -14.47
CA GLY A 251 -6.21 23.40 -15.62
C GLY A 251 -5.36 22.50 -16.52
N TYR A 252 -4.28 21.91 -15.98
CA TYR A 252 -3.35 21.13 -16.78
C TYR A 252 -3.91 19.74 -17.09
N VAL A 253 -3.94 19.38 -18.37
CA VAL A 253 -4.43 18.07 -18.85
C VAL A 253 -3.38 17.45 -19.78
N ASN A 254 -2.97 16.22 -19.47
CA ASN A 254 -2.09 15.38 -20.26
C ASN A 254 -2.42 13.89 -20.01
N ALA A 255 -3.02 13.24 -21.01
CA ALA A 255 -3.40 11.83 -20.92
C ALA A 255 -2.22 10.84 -21.04
N SER A 256 -1.06 11.29 -21.55
CA SER A 256 0.11 10.42 -21.74
C SER A 256 0.57 9.78 -20.42
N PHE A 257 0.42 10.48 -19.29
CA PHE A 257 0.77 9.93 -17.97
C PHE A 257 -0.09 8.74 -17.58
N LEU A 258 -1.40 8.82 -17.84
CA LEU A 258 -2.30 7.71 -17.59
C LEU A 258 -2.03 6.53 -18.54
N ILE A 259 -1.78 6.82 -19.82
CA ILE A 259 -1.43 5.80 -20.81
C ILE A 259 -0.17 5.05 -20.38
N ASN A 260 0.86 5.78 -19.94
CA ASN A 260 2.12 5.17 -19.54
C ASN A 260 2.01 4.34 -18.25
N GLN A 261 1.00 4.61 -17.44
CA GLN A 261 0.70 3.83 -16.24
C GLN A 261 -0.15 2.58 -16.52
N LEU A 262 -1.10 2.66 -17.48
CA LEU A 262 -2.07 1.60 -17.77
C LEU A 262 -1.66 0.68 -18.92
N VAL A 263 -0.92 1.17 -19.92
CA VAL A 263 -0.53 0.40 -21.09
C VAL A 263 0.86 -0.20 -20.85
N PRO A 264 1.02 -1.54 -20.94
CA PRO A 264 2.32 -2.15 -20.74
C PRO A 264 3.26 -1.77 -21.88
N PHE A 265 4.56 -1.67 -21.60
CA PHE A 265 5.62 -1.33 -22.58
C PHE A 265 5.56 0.08 -23.19
N SER A 266 4.71 0.96 -22.67
CA SER A 266 4.56 2.36 -23.10
C SER A 266 5.69 3.30 -22.64
N GLY A 267 6.61 2.82 -21.80
CA GLY A 267 7.75 3.56 -21.27
C GLY A 267 7.46 4.29 -19.95
N SER A 268 8.50 4.84 -19.31
CA SER A 268 8.38 5.66 -18.10
C SER A 268 8.24 7.13 -18.47
N ILE A 269 7.32 7.86 -17.84
CA ILE A 269 7.38 9.33 -17.86
C ILE A 269 8.31 9.77 -16.75
N ALA A 270 9.51 10.22 -17.13
CA ALA A 270 10.31 11.04 -16.24
C ALA A 270 9.53 12.35 -16.01
N THR A 271 9.08 12.64 -14.80
CA THR A 271 8.43 13.94 -14.51
C THR A 271 9.45 15.09 -14.51
N ALA A 272 10.72 14.79 -14.22
CA ALA A 272 11.82 15.75 -14.30
C ALA A 272 12.15 16.03 -15.78
N GLY A 273 12.16 17.30 -16.18
CA GLY A 273 12.37 17.71 -17.57
C GLY A 273 11.11 17.63 -18.45
N THR A 274 9.93 17.37 -17.88
CA THR A 274 8.66 17.49 -18.60
C THR A 274 8.05 18.87 -18.48
N GLY A 275 7.19 19.26 -19.43
CA GLY A 275 6.37 20.47 -19.36
C GLY A 275 5.21 20.41 -18.35
N ILE A 276 5.26 19.53 -17.34
CA ILE A 276 4.25 19.47 -16.27
C ILE A 276 4.52 20.64 -15.32
N PRO A 277 3.55 21.54 -15.06
CA PRO A 277 3.79 22.76 -14.30
C PRO A 277 3.78 22.54 -12.78
N LEU A 278 4.60 21.60 -12.27
CA LEU A 278 4.78 21.38 -10.83
C LEU A 278 5.49 22.58 -10.18
N ASP A 279 5.06 22.99 -8.99
CA ASP A 279 5.73 24.09 -8.26
C ASP A 279 7.14 23.72 -7.81
N ALA A 280 7.34 22.44 -7.51
CA ALA A 280 8.65 21.86 -7.19
C ALA A 280 8.85 20.56 -8.00
N PRO A 281 9.57 20.61 -9.15
CA PRO A 281 9.75 19.45 -10.02
C PRO A 281 10.44 18.25 -9.36
N ASN A 282 11.22 18.50 -8.31
CA ASN A 282 11.88 17.49 -7.49
C ASN A 282 10.92 16.79 -6.49
N ILE A 283 9.73 17.36 -6.23
CA ILE A 283 8.67 16.78 -5.41
C ILE A 283 7.50 16.36 -6.32
N ASN A 284 7.74 15.30 -7.09
CA ASN A 284 6.82 14.75 -8.09
C ASN A 284 5.83 13.70 -7.53
N VAL A 285 5.58 13.71 -6.22
CA VAL A 285 4.71 12.73 -5.56
C VAL A 285 3.25 13.09 -5.84
N GLY A 286 2.50 12.15 -6.42
CA GLY A 286 1.07 12.33 -6.71
C GLY A 286 0.18 11.43 -5.85
N THR A 287 -1.12 11.77 -5.79
CA THR A 287 -2.13 10.81 -5.33
C THR A 287 -2.31 9.68 -6.37
N GLU A 288 -2.95 8.58 -5.98
CA GLU A 288 -3.40 7.53 -6.90
C GLU A 288 -4.28 8.08 -8.04
N PHE A 289 -4.94 9.22 -7.80
CA PHE A 289 -5.89 9.85 -8.71
C PHE A 289 -5.27 10.92 -9.60
N PHE A 290 -4.01 11.30 -9.33
CA PHE A 290 -3.27 12.30 -10.08
C PHE A 290 -3.14 12.00 -11.59
N PRO A 291 -2.85 10.75 -12.03
CA PRO A 291 -2.85 10.39 -13.47
C PRO A 291 -4.19 10.65 -14.15
N PHE A 292 -5.28 10.34 -13.45
CA PHE A 292 -6.64 10.45 -13.97
C PHE A 292 -7.12 11.90 -13.97
N LEU A 293 -6.70 12.69 -12.99
CA LEU A 293 -6.87 14.14 -12.99
C LEU A 293 -6.21 14.77 -14.23
N MET A 294 -4.97 14.40 -14.52
CA MET A 294 -4.28 14.91 -15.71
C MET A 294 -4.92 14.39 -16.99
N ALA A 295 -5.52 13.21 -17.03
CA ALA A 295 -6.15 12.72 -18.25
C ALA A 295 -7.51 13.37 -18.56
N TRP A 296 -8.36 13.53 -17.54
CA TRP A 296 -9.78 13.89 -17.72
C TRP A 296 -10.31 14.94 -16.73
N GLY A 297 -9.42 15.64 -16.02
CA GLY A 297 -9.80 16.59 -14.98
C GLY A 297 -10.43 15.93 -13.74
N ALA A 298 -11.14 16.73 -12.94
CA ALA A 298 -11.78 16.26 -11.71
C ALA A 298 -12.69 15.03 -11.88
N PRO A 299 -13.50 14.90 -12.97
CA PRO A 299 -14.29 13.70 -13.20
C PRO A 299 -13.45 12.42 -13.29
N GLY A 300 -12.30 12.46 -13.96
CA GLY A 300 -11.40 11.32 -14.06
C GLY A 300 -10.88 10.87 -12.70
N ALA A 301 -10.48 11.82 -11.86
CA ALA A 301 -10.04 11.55 -10.50
C ALA A 301 -11.13 10.88 -9.64
N LEU A 302 -12.38 11.35 -9.74
CA LEU A 302 -13.52 10.77 -9.03
C LEU A 302 -13.85 9.36 -9.51
N LEU A 303 -13.78 9.11 -10.83
CA LEU A 303 -13.96 7.77 -11.38
C LEU A 303 -12.90 6.80 -10.88
N ALA A 304 -11.63 7.23 -10.81
CA ALA A 304 -10.55 6.42 -10.25
C ALA A 304 -10.75 6.15 -8.76
N LEU A 305 -11.22 7.13 -8.00
CA LEU A 305 -11.57 6.98 -6.58
C LEU A 305 -12.71 5.96 -6.39
N LEU A 306 -13.76 6.02 -7.21
CA LEU A 306 -14.85 5.04 -7.22
C LEU A 306 -14.38 3.64 -7.64
N ALA A 307 -13.52 3.55 -8.66
CA ALA A 307 -12.95 2.27 -9.11
C ALA A 307 -12.09 1.62 -8.03
N LEU A 308 -11.29 2.40 -7.31
CA LEU A 308 -10.50 1.92 -6.18
C LEU A 308 -11.39 1.39 -5.05
N TYR A 309 -12.45 2.13 -4.71
CA TYR A 309 -13.43 1.68 -3.72
C TYR A 309 -14.18 0.41 -4.18
N ALA A 310 -14.58 0.33 -5.45
CA ALA A 310 -15.20 -0.85 -6.01
C ALA A 310 -14.26 -2.08 -5.93
N GLY A 311 -12.97 -1.90 -6.21
CA GLY A 311 -11.95 -2.93 -6.02
C GLY A 311 -11.83 -3.37 -4.55
N LEU A 312 -11.90 -2.44 -3.60
CA LEU A 312 -11.88 -2.75 -2.18
C LEU A 312 -13.13 -3.55 -1.77
N VAL A 313 -14.33 -3.11 -2.17
CA VAL A 313 -15.59 -3.83 -1.92
C VAL A 313 -15.56 -5.23 -2.54
N TRP A 314 -15.06 -5.36 -3.78
CA TRP A 314 -14.89 -6.64 -4.45
C TRP A 314 -13.97 -7.58 -3.65
N SER A 315 -12.83 -7.06 -3.15
CA SER A 315 -11.91 -7.85 -2.34
C SER A 315 -12.54 -8.34 -1.04
N VAL A 316 -13.37 -7.51 -0.38
CA VAL A 316 -14.10 -7.89 0.83
C VAL A 316 -15.19 -8.92 0.52
N ARG A 317 -15.89 -8.80 -0.62
CA ARG A 317 -16.86 -9.81 -1.06
C ARG A 317 -16.18 -11.15 -1.33
N ARG A 318 -15.00 -11.18 -1.95
CA ARG A 318 -14.19 -12.39 -2.14
C ARG A 318 -13.79 -13.02 -0.80
N LEU A 319 -13.35 -12.18 0.13
CA LEU A 319 -12.98 -12.60 1.48
C LEU A 319 -14.16 -13.20 2.26
N ASN A 320 -15.37 -12.64 2.10
CA ASN A 320 -16.60 -13.18 2.68
C ASN A 320 -17.04 -14.51 2.06
N ARG A 321 -16.72 -14.75 0.78
CA ARG A 321 -17.03 -16.03 0.11
C ARG A 321 -16.09 -17.15 0.55
N SER A 322 -14.81 -16.84 0.77
CA SER A 322 -13.82 -17.81 1.22
C SER A 322 -12.66 -17.13 1.93
N LEU A 323 -12.29 -17.64 3.10
CA LEU A 323 -11.11 -17.25 3.86
C LEU A 323 -9.81 -17.89 3.32
N SER A 324 -9.70 -18.12 2.01
CA SER A 324 -8.43 -18.49 1.40
C SER A 324 -7.36 -17.44 1.70
N ILE A 325 -6.12 -17.88 1.98
CA ILE A 325 -4.97 -16.98 2.18
C ILE A 325 -4.78 -16.04 0.98
N PHE A 326 -5.09 -16.47 -0.23
CA PHE A 326 -4.98 -15.63 -1.42
C PHE A 326 -6.01 -14.51 -1.45
N HIS A 327 -7.23 -14.76 -0.98
CA HIS A 327 -8.23 -13.69 -0.80
C HIS A 327 -7.82 -12.71 0.29
N VAL A 328 -7.21 -13.20 1.38
CA VAL A 328 -6.63 -12.35 2.42
C VAL A 328 -5.53 -11.47 1.83
N LEU A 329 -4.60 -12.02 1.06
CA LEU A 329 -3.51 -11.26 0.44
C LEU A 329 -4.02 -10.22 -0.57
N ILE A 330 -5.04 -10.55 -1.39
CA ILE A 330 -5.70 -9.59 -2.29
C ILE A 330 -6.32 -8.44 -1.49
N PHE A 331 -7.07 -8.76 -0.43
CA PHE A 331 -7.68 -7.75 0.44
C PHE A 331 -6.62 -6.86 1.10
N LEU A 332 -5.57 -7.44 1.68
CA LEU A 332 -4.47 -6.68 2.30
C LEU A 332 -3.80 -5.74 1.31
N ARG A 333 -3.54 -6.21 0.08
CA ARG A 333 -2.92 -5.39 -0.97
C ARG A 333 -3.78 -4.21 -1.36
N ILE A 334 -5.07 -4.44 -1.63
CA ILE A 334 -6.00 -3.39 -2.05
C ILE A 334 -6.26 -2.42 -0.89
N ALA A 335 -6.49 -2.92 0.33
CA ALA A 335 -6.68 -2.08 1.51
C ALA A 335 -5.46 -1.20 1.79
N TYR A 336 -4.25 -1.74 1.64
CA TYR A 336 -3.01 -0.95 1.74
C TYR A 336 -2.94 0.12 0.65
N ALA A 337 -3.28 -0.22 -0.61
CA ALA A 337 -3.31 0.75 -1.70
C ALA A 337 -4.33 1.87 -1.45
N CYS A 338 -5.50 1.56 -0.87
CA CYS A 338 -6.47 2.56 -0.43
C CYS A 338 -5.89 3.49 0.64
N VAL A 339 -5.21 2.95 1.66
CA VAL A 339 -4.62 3.75 2.74
C VAL A 339 -3.53 4.67 2.20
N MET A 340 -2.76 4.18 1.23
CA MET A 340 -1.67 4.94 0.61
C MET A 340 -2.11 5.81 -0.57
N SER A 341 -3.37 5.74 -0.99
CA SER A 341 -3.87 6.45 -2.17
C SER A 341 -3.67 7.98 -2.15
N PRO A 342 -3.61 8.68 -1.00
CA PRO A 342 -3.27 10.10 -1.00
C PRO A 342 -1.77 10.36 -1.23
N PHE A 343 -0.90 9.37 -1.01
CA PHE A 343 0.55 9.58 -0.88
C PHE A 343 1.38 8.91 -1.97
N ALA A 344 0.94 7.76 -2.48
CA ALA A 344 1.75 6.96 -3.40
C ALA A 344 0.86 6.18 -4.38
N PRO A 345 0.98 6.41 -5.70
CA PRO A 345 0.24 5.66 -6.69
C PRO A 345 0.79 4.23 -6.77
N GLN A 346 -0.07 3.26 -6.48
CA GLN A 346 0.26 1.84 -6.44
C GLN A 346 -0.90 0.92 -6.86
N ALA A 347 -2.15 1.38 -6.83
CA ALA A 347 -3.33 0.57 -7.12
C ALA A 347 -3.48 0.30 -8.62
N PHE A 348 -3.40 1.33 -9.45
CA PHE A 348 -3.56 1.24 -10.91
C PHE A 348 -2.22 1.00 -11.59
N THR A 349 -1.54 -0.09 -11.22
CA THR A 349 -0.24 -0.46 -11.80
C THR A 349 -0.23 -1.92 -12.21
N TRP A 350 0.54 -2.26 -13.25
CA TRP A 350 0.73 -3.64 -13.69
C TRP A 350 1.27 -4.56 -12.59
N THR A 351 2.12 -4.04 -11.70
CA THR A 351 2.60 -4.85 -10.56
C THR A 351 1.48 -5.23 -9.60
N ASN A 352 0.50 -4.35 -9.39
CA ASN A 352 -0.65 -4.63 -8.53
C ASN A 352 -1.62 -5.60 -9.21
N PHE A 353 -1.95 -5.36 -10.49
CA PHE A 353 -2.80 -6.26 -11.26
C PHE A 353 -2.18 -7.65 -11.40
N GLY A 354 -0.88 -7.72 -11.69
CA GLY A 354 -0.13 -8.97 -11.75
C GLY A 354 -0.13 -9.73 -10.43
N PHE A 355 0.01 -9.04 -9.29
CA PHE A 355 -0.09 -9.67 -7.98
C PHE A 355 -1.49 -10.24 -7.70
N ILE A 356 -2.55 -9.49 -8.03
CA ILE A 356 -3.94 -9.95 -7.87
C ILE A 356 -4.19 -11.17 -8.78
N ALA A 357 -3.76 -11.11 -10.04
CA ALA A 357 -3.87 -12.21 -10.99
C ALA A 357 -3.12 -13.45 -10.48
N LEU A 358 -1.89 -13.29 -9.99
CA LEU A 358 -1.11 -14.37 -9.38
C LEU A 358 -1.87 -15.02 -8.21
N CYS A 359 -2.45 -14.22 -7.31
CA CYS A 359 -3.24 -14.76 -6.20
C CYS A 359 -4.48 -15.53 -6.66
N LEU A 360 -5.15 -15.07 -7.71
CA LEU A 360 -6.32 -15.75 -8.29
C LEU A 360 -5.92 -17.08 -8.96
N VAL A 361 -4.82 -17.08 -9.72
CA VAL A 361 -4.28 -18.30 -10.36
C VAL A 361 -3.86 -19.30 -9.29
N LEU A 362 -3.08 -18.87 -8.30
CA LEU A 362 -2.66 -19.75 -7.20
C LEU A 362 -3.86 -20.30 -6.42
N HIS A 363 -4.90 -19.50 -6.19
CA HIS A 363 -6.13 -19.99 -5.59
C HIS A 363 -6.83 -21.04 -6.46
N ALA A 364 -6.91 -20.85 -7.78
CA ALA A 364 -7.47 -21.85 -8.68
C ALA A 364 -6.66 -23.16 -8.65
N CYS A 365 -5.33 -23.08 -8.59
CA CYS A 365 -4.46 -24.24 -8.46
C CYS A 365 -4.70 -25.05 -7.18
N THR A 366 -5.29 -24.47 -6.11
CA THR A 366 -5.59 -25.24 -4.89
C THR A 366 -6.68 -26.28 -5.11
N VAL A 367 -7.52 -26.13 -6.15
CA VAL A 367 -8.53 -27.13 -6.53
C VAL A 367 -7.85 -28.38 -7.10
N LEU A 368 -6.74 -28.21 -7.84
CA LEU A 368 -6.01 -29.28 -8.52
C LEU A 368 -5.12 -30.12 -7.59
N LEU A 369 -4.74 -29.59 -6.43
CA LEU A 369 -3.95 -30.33 -5.46
C LEU A 369 -4.81 -31.41 -4.76
N PRO A 370 -4.26 -32.54 -4.31
CA PRO A 370 -5.02 -33.54 -3.53
C PRO A 370 -5.39 -33.04 -2.12
N ASN A 371 -6.54 -33.46 -1.55
CA ASN A 371 -6.97 -33.07 -0.19
C ASN A 371 -6.77 -34.28 0.72
N ARG A 372 -5.74 -34.22 1.56
CA ARG A 372 -5.45 -35.29 2.54
C ARG A 372 -6.53 -35.41 3.63
N HIS A 373 -7.44 -34.44 3.73
CA HIS A 373 -8.56 -34.44 4.67
C HIS A 373 -9.92 -34.68 3.99
N ALA A 374 -9.96 -34.96 2.69
CA ALA A 374 -11.21 -35.42 2.07
C ALA A 374 -11.48 -36.85 2.56
N PRO A 375 -12.72 -37.19 2.96
CA PRO A 375 -13.08 -38.58 3.20
C PRO A 375 -12.75 -39.36 1.91
N CYS A 376 -11.95 -40.42 2.06
CA CYS A 376 -11.76 -41.37 0.98
C CYS A 376 -13.17 -41.85 0.60
N PRO A 377 -13.58 -41.83 -0.69
CA PRO A 377 -14.75 -42.58 -1.09
C PRO A 377 -14.50 -44.01 -0.63
N SER A 378 -15.29 -44.48 0.33
CA SER A 378 -15.37 -45.90 0.65
C SER A 378 -15.72 -46.58 -0.67
N ALA A 379 -14.78 -47.35 -1.21
CA ALA A 379 -15.03 -48.19 -2.36
C ALA A 379 -16.22 -49.09 -2.00
N VAL A 380 -17.31 -48.94 -2.76
CA VAL A 380 -18.43 -49.90 -2.80
C VAL A 380 -18.14 -50.88 -3.92
#